data_AF-A0A7J8TBY7-F1
#
_entry.id   AF-A0A7J8TBY7-F1
#
_cell.length_a   1.000
_cell.length_b   1.000
_cell.length_c   1.000
_cell.angle_alpha   90.00
_cell.angle_beta   90.00
_cell.angle_gamma   90.00
#
_symmetry.space_group_name_H-M   'P 1'
#
loop_
_entity.id
_entity.type
_entity.pdbx_description
1 polymer ?
#
loop_
_entity_poly.entity_id
_entity_poly.type
_entity_poly.pdbx_seq_one_letter_code
_entity_poly.pdbx_strand_id
1 'polypeptide(L)'
;MEKKKKFDTSDHISSTSFIEATTLLAKNIRTVGLEISRSIASEVLIQQKSEMTIQESALKLYPTLCEVKGLTEDEHYRALNKILDHPTQMLIFLSLPSSVRLEWVRKFL
;
A
#
# COMPACT_ATOMS: atom_id res chain seq x y z
N MET A 1 -37.74 23.59 59.05
CA MET A 1 -38.44 22.47 58.39
C MET A 1 -37.68 22.17 57.10
N GLU A 2 -36.63 21.35 57.16
CA GLU A 2 -35.88 20.94 55.98
C GLU A 2 -36.72 19.95 55.16
N LYS A 3 -37.13 20.33 53.96
CA LYS A 3 -37.66 19.39 52.98
C LYS A 3 -36.49 18.73 52.25
N LYS A 4 -36.09 17.55 52.73
CA LYS A 4 -35.18 16.65 52.01
C LYS A 4 -35.90 16.20 50.73
N LYS A 5 -35.49 16.76 49.59
CA LYS A 5 -35.96 16.34 48.26
C LYS A 5 -35.43 14.94 48.00
N LYS A 6 -36.30 13.93 48.04
CA LYS A 6 -35.98 12.59 47.56
C LYS A 6 -35.78 12.68 46.05
N PHE A 7 -34.52 12.59 45.60
CA PHE A 7 -34.22 12.20 44.23
C PHE A 7 -34.36 10.69 44.17
N ASP A 8 -35.54 10.23 43.76
CA ASP A 8 -35.78 8.82 43.47
C ASP A 8 -36.41 8.72 42.09
N THR A 9 -35.53 8.75 41.10
CA THR A 9 -35.73 8.24 39.73
C THR A 9 -34.33 8.02 39.18
N SER A 10 -33.61 7.09 39.81
CA SER A 10 -32.60 6.37 39.06
C SER A 10 -33.40 5.48 38.11
N ASP A 11 -33.48 5.88 36.83
CA ASP A 11 -33.75 4.94 35.75
C ASP A 11 -32.63 3.90 35.81
N HIS A 12 -32.81 2.89 36.66
CA HIS A 12 -31.84 1.83 36.88
C HIS A 12 -31.79 1.02 35.59
N ILE A 13 -30.83 1.34 34.72
CA ILE A 13 -30.50 0.49 33.58
C ILE A 13 -30.26 -0.90 34.15
N SER A 14 -31.14 -1.84 33.81
CA SER A 14 -31.03 -3.22 34.27
C SER A 14 -29.69 -3.77 33.78
N SER A 15 -28.94 -4.45 34.65
CA SER A 15 -27.67 -5.09 34.31
C SER A 15 -27.79 -5.99 33.07
N THR A 16 -28.97 -6.58 32.83
CA THR A 16 -29.28 -7.36 31.63
C THR A 16 -29.20 -6.52 30.35
N SER A 17 -29.80 -5.32 30.34
CA SER A 17 -29.75 -4.40 29.19
C SER A 17 -28.31 -3.93 28.91
N PHE A 18 -27.52 -3.70 29.98
CA PHE A 18 -26.11 -3.36 29.84
C PHE A 18 -25.28 -4.51 29.24
N ILE A 19 -25.51 -5.75 29.69
CA ILE A 19 -24.83 -6.94 29.15
C ILE A 19 -25.20 -7.18 27.69
N GLU A 20 -26.47 -7.00 27.32
CA GLU A 20 -26.94 -7.11 25.93
C GLU A 20 -26.30 -6.05 25.03
N ALA A 21 -26.28 -4.78 25.46
CA ALA A 21 -25.63 -3.69 24.72
C ALA A 21 -24.12 -3.93 24.57
N THR A 22 -23.46 -4.40 25.62
CA THR A 22 -22.02 -4.74 25.59
C THR A 22 -21.74 -5.89 24.64
N THR A 23 -22.60 -6.91 24.64
CA THR A 23 -22.49 -8.07 23.73
C THR A 23 -22.70 -7.65 22.27
N LEU A 24 -23.68 -6.78 22.02
CA LEU A 24 -23.94 -6.24 20.69
C LEU A 24 -22.77 -5.38 20.19
N LEU A 25 -22.22 -4.52 21.05
CA LEU A 25 -21.04 -3.73 20.75
C LEU A 25 -19.83 -4.61 20.40
N ALA A 26 -19.57 -5.65 21.21
CA ALA A 26 -18.47 -6.59 20.95
C ALA A 26 -18.63 -7.31 19.61
N LYS A 27 -19.86 -7.71 19.25
CA LYS A 27 -20.16 -8.30 17.93
C LYS A 27 -19.90 -7.32 16.80
N ASN A 28 -20.36 -6.07 16.92
CA ASN A 28 -20.17 -5.05 15.90
C ASN A 28 -18.68 -4.72 15.71
N ILE A 29 -17.91 -4.57 16.80
CA ILE A 29 -16.46 -4.35 16.75
C ILE A 29 -15.77 -5.52 16.04
N ARG A 30 -16.14 -6.76 16.36
CA ARG A 30 -15.58 -7.95 15.68
C ARG A 30 -15.89 -7.95 14.19
N THR A 31 -17.12 -7.62 13.80
CA THR A 31 -17.53 -7.55 12.39
C THR A 31 -16.74 -6.48 11.64
N VAL A 32 -16.65 -5.27 12.18
CA VAL A 32 -15.87 -4.17 11.59
C VAL A 32 -14.39 -4.54 11.50
N GLY A 33 -13.83 -5.19 12.53
CA GLY A 33 -12.44 -5.66 12.51
C GLY A 33 -12.15 -6.67 11.40
N LEU A 34 -13.11 -7.58 11.11
CA LEU A 34 -13.00 -8.52 10.00
C LEU A 34 -13.06 -7.83 8.63
N GLU A 35 -13.94 -6.84 8.48
CA GLU A 35 -14.05 -6.06 7.24
C GLU A 35 -12.78 -5.25 6.97
N ILE A 36 -12.24 -4.57 7.99
CA ILE A 36 -10.96 -3.84 7.88
C ILE A 36 -9.84 -4.81 7.50
N SER A 37 -9.75 -5.95 8.18
CA SER A 37 -8.71 -6.95 7.90
C SER A 37 -8.79 -7.46 6.46
N ARG A 38 -9.99 -7.72 5.95
CA ARG A 38 -10.22 -8.10 4.55
C ARG A 38 -9.83 -6.98 3.58
N SER A 39 -10.21 -5.73 3.88
CA SER A 39 -9.89 -4.57 3.05
C SER A 39 -8.38 -4.38 2.93
N ILE A 40 -7.65 -4.45 4.05
CA ILE A 40 -6.18 -4.33 4.08
C ILE A 40 -5.55 -5.47 3.27
N ALA A 41 -5.98 -6.72 3.49
CA ALA A 41 -5.45 -7.86 2.74
C ALA A 41 -5.67 -7.71 1.22
N SER A 42 -6.83 -7.19 0.81
CA SER A 42 -7.13 -6.93 -0.60
C SER A 42 -6.24 -5.82 -1.18
N GLU A 43 -6.03 -4.73 -0.44
CA GLU A 43 -5.19 -3.62 -0.89
C GLU A 43 -3.71 -4.05 -1.00
N VAL A 44 -3.18 -4.75 0.01
CA VAL A 44 -1.82 -5.30 -0.01
C VAL A 44 -1.62 -6.24 -1.20
N LEU A 45 -2.61 -7.10 -1.49
CA LEU A 45 -2.55 -8.00 -2.65
C LEU A 45 -2.51 -7.23 -3.99
N ILE A 46 -3.30 -6.17 -4.12
CA ILE A 46 -3.30 -5.31 -5.32
C ILE A 46 -1.95 -4.62 -5.47
N GLN A 47 -1.41 -4.04 -4.38
CA GLN A 47 -0.11 -3.40 -4.38
C GLN A 47 1.00 -4.37 -4.77
N GLN A 48 1.05 -5.56 -4.16
CA GLN A 48 2.03 -6.59 -4.47
C GLN A 48 1.96 -7.04 -5.95
N LYS A 49 0.76 -7.21 -6.49
CA LYS A 49 0.57 -7.57 -7.90
C LYS A 49 1.07 -6.45 -8.83
N SER A 50 0.81 -5.19 -8.48
CA SER A 50 1.29 -4.05 -9.26
C SER A 50 2.82 -3.95 -9.23
N GLU A 51 3.43 -4.13 -8.06
CA GLU A 51 4.89 -4.12 -7.88
C GLU A 51 5.55 -5.25 -8.68
N MET A 52 4.99 -6.46 -8.63
CA MET A 52 5.46 -7.60 -9.41
C MET A 52 5.39 -7.33 -10.92
N THR A 53 4.29 -6.72 -11.39
CA THR A 53 4.13 -6.36 -12.81
C THR A 53 5.17 -5.31 -13.23
N ILE A 54 5.42 -4.32 -12.37
CA ILE A 54 6.45 -3.30 -12.60
C ILE A 54 7.83 -3.96 -12.65
N GLN A 55 8.18 -4.85 -11.72
CA GLN A 55 9.44 -5.57 -11.71
C GLN A 55 9.63 -6.44 -12.96
N GLU A 56 8.60 -7.17 -13.39
CA GLU A 56 8.65 -7.96 -14.62
C GLU A 56 8.86 -7.09 -15.86
N SER A 57 8.17 -5.95 -15.95
CA SER A 57 8.36 -5.01 -17.05
C SER A 57 9.76 -4.40 -17.03
N ALA A 58 10.28 -4.07 -15.84
CA ALA A 58 11.62 -3.52 -15.66
C ALA A 58 12.74 -4.48 -16.08
N LEU A 59 12.55 -5.79 -15.86
CA LEU A 59 13.48 -6.83 -16.32
C LEU A 59 13.50 -6.95 -17.85
N LYS A 60 12.36 -6.74 -18.51
CA LYS A 60 12.22 -6.84 -19.98
C LYS A 60 12.56 -5.54 -20.70
N LEU A 61 12.48 -4.40 -20.01
CA LEU A 61 12.61 -3.08 -20.62
C LEU A 61 13.95 -2.87 -21.35
N TYR A 62 15.07 -3.15 -20.66
CA TYR A 62 16.38 -2.94 -21.27
C TYR A 62 16.67 -3.88 -22.44
N PRO A 63 16.41 -5.21 -22.35
CA PRO A 63 16.48 -6.10 -23.50
C PRO A 63 15.65 -5.60 -24.70
N THR A 64 14.40 -5.19 -24.46
CA THR A 64 13.52 -4.68 -25.52
C THR A 64 14.05 -3.40 -26.14
N LEU A 65 14.63 -2.47 -25.36
CA LEU A 65 15.26 -1.27 -25.90
C LEU A 65 16.45 -1.62 -26.81
N CYS A 66 17.27 -2.60 -26.42
CA CYS A 66 18.41 -3.05 -27.22
C CYS A 66 18.00 -3.68 -28.57
N GLU A 67 16.77 -4.19 -28.68
CA GLU A 67 16.24 -4.74 -29.93
C GLU A 67 15.75 -3.65 -30.92
N VAL A 68 15.54 -2.42 -30.44
CA VAL A 68 15.10 -1.31 -31.29
C VAL A 68 16.24 -0.84 -32.19
N LYS A 69 16.08 -1.10 -33.49
CA LYS A 69 17.08 -0.73 -34.50
C LYS A 69 17.24 0.79 -34.61
N GLY A 70 18.49 1.24 -34.61
CA GLY A 70 18.85 2.65 -34.82
C GLY A 70 18.97 3.47 -33.55
N LEU A 71 18.69 2.89 -32.37
CA LEU A 71 19.04 3.51 -31.10
C LEU A 71 20.52 3.30 -30.80
N THR A 72 21.16 4.38 -30.38
CA THR A 72 22.49 4.37 -29.78
C THR A 72 22.38 4.02 -28.30
N GLU A 73 23.51 3.60 -27.72
CA GLU A 73 23.55 3.28 -26.30
C GLU A 73 23.19 4.48 -25.41
N ASP A 74 23.58 5.70 -25.78
CA ASP A 74 23.20 6.92 -25.05
C ASP A 74 21.69 7.15 -25.05
N GLU A 75 21.03 6.87 -26.17
CA GLU A 75 19.58 7.00 -26.29
C GLU A 75 18.85 5.95 -25.46
N HIS A 76 19.42 4.76 -25.26
CA HIS A 76 18.87 3.78 -24.31
C HIS A 76 18.84 4.36 -22.89
N TYR A 77 19.94 4.92 -22.40
CA TYR A 77 19.99 5.49 -21.05
C TYR A 77 19.07 6.72 -20.92
N ARG A 78 18.96 7.56 -21.95
CA ARG A 78 18.01 8.68 -21.97
C ARG A 78 16.56 8.21 -21.94
N ALA A 79 16.23 7.13 -22.66
CA ALA A 79 14.90 6.55 -22.65
C ALA A 79 14.56 6.00 -21.26
N LEU A 80 15.48 5.25 -20.63
CA LEU A 80 15.31 4.73 -19.27
C LEU A 80 15.05 5.86 -18.25
N ASN A 81 15.80 6.96 -18.33
CA ASN A 81 15.63 8.10 -17.43
C ASN A 81 14.31 8.86 -17.61
N LYS A 82 13.73 8.89 -18.82
CA LYS A 82 12.52 9.67 -19.13
C LYS A 82 11.22 8.99 -18.68
N ILE A 83 11.21 7.68 -18.57
CA ILE A 83 9.96 6.91 -18.40
C ILE A 83 9.48 6.91 -16.94
N LEU A 84 10.31 7.35 -15.98
CA LEU A 84 10.20 6.86 -14.60
C LEU A 84 10.19 7.97 -13.55
N ASP A 85 9.29 7.80 -12.57
CA ASP A 85 9.29 8.53 -11.31
C ASP A 85 10.35 7.99 -10.34
N HIS A 86 10.61 8.72 -9.25
CA HIS A 86 11.68 8.39 -8.31
C HIS A 86 11.64 6.95 -7.74
N PRO A 87 10.48 6.34 -7.39
CA PRO A 87 10.45 4.96 -6.93
C PRO A 87 10.65 3.93 -8.05
N THR A 88 10.09 4.14 -9.24
CA THR A 88 10.23 3.17 -10.35
C THR A 88 11.65 3.19 -10.94
N GLN A 89 12.33 4.34 -10.91
CA GLN A 89 13.74 4.46 -11.30
C GLN A 89 14.65 3.50 -10.53
N MET A 90 14.43 3.34 -9.22
CA MET A 90 15.26 2.46 -8.40
C MET A 90 15.05 0.98 -8.74
N LEU A 91 13.81 0.57 -9.00
CA LEU A 91 13.49 -0.80 -9.42
C LEU A 91 14.12 -1.14 -10.76
N ILE A 92 14.06 -0.23 -11.73
CA ILE A 92 14.67 -0.42 -13.05
C ILE A 92 16.19 -0.39 -12.95
N PHE A 93 16.76 0.52 -12.17
CA PHE A 93 18.20 0.53 -11.94
C PHE A 93 18.68 -0.83 -11.42
N LEU A 94 18.02 -1.40 -10.42
CA LEU A 94 18.37 -2.69 -9.84
C LEU A 94 18.17 -3.88 -10.78
N SER A 95 17.24 -3.78 -11.75
CA SER A 95 16.99 -4.84 -12.74
C SER A 95 18.04 -4.91 -13.86
N LEU A 96 18.90 -3.89 -13.99
CA LEU A 96 19.89 -3.83 -15.07
C LEU A 96 21.14 -4.69 -14.81
N PRO A 97 21.79 -5.16 -15.89
CA PRO A 97 23.12 -5.76 -15.80
C PRO A 97 24.11 -4.83 -15.09
N SER A 98 25.07 -5.40 -14.34
CA SER A 98 26.04 -4.62 -13.56
C SER A 98 26.85 -3.62 -14.38
N SER A 99 27.25 -3.98 -15.60
CA SER A 99 27.95 -3.08 -16.53
C SER A 99 27.11 -1.87 -16.92
N VAL A 100 25.83 -2.09 -17.21
CA VAL A 100 24.87 -1.05 -17.62
C VAL A 100 24.55 -0.13 -16.45
N ARG A 101 24.43 -0.67 -15.23
CA ARG A 101 24.29 0.14 -14.00
C ARG A 101 25.46 1.10 -13.82
N LEU A 102 26.69 0.63 -14.01
CA LEU A 102 27.90 1.45 -13.87
C LEU A 102 27.95 2.59 -14.90
N GLU A 103 27.62 2.31 -16.16
CA GLU A 103 27.54 3.35 -17.20
C GLU A 103 26.42 4.36 -16.93
N TRP A 104 25.27 3.90 -16.44
CA TRP A 104 24.19 4.81 -16.06
C TRP A 104 24.63 5.76 -14.93
N VAL A 105 25.20 5.23 -13.83
CA VAL A 105 25.73 6.06 -12.74
C VAL A 105 26.73 7.07 -13.28
N ARG A 106 27.71 6.65 -14.09
CA ARG A 106 28.74 7.55 -14.63
C ARG A 106 28.15 8.72 -15.44
N LYS A 107 27.02 8.52 -16.11
CA LYS A 107 26.43 9.52 -17.00
C LYS A 107 25.43 10.46 -16.31
N PHE A 108 24.79 10.02 -15.23
CA PHE A 108 23.61 10.71 -14.67
C PHE A 108 23.67 10.94 -13.16
N LEU A 109 24.73 10.51 -12.46
CA LEU A 109 25.05 10.81 -11.07
C LEU A 109 26.47 11.36 -10.96
#